data_AF-A0A059JIC4-F1
#
_entry.id   AF-A0A059JIC4-F1
#
_cell.length_a   1.000
_cell.length_b   1.000
_cell.length_c   1.000
_cell.angle_alpha   90.00
_cell.angle_beta   90.00
_cell.angle_gamma   90.00
#
_symmetry.space_group_name_H-M   'P 1'
#
loop_
_entity.id
_entity.type
_entity.pdbx_description
1 polymer ?
#
loop_
_entity_poly.entity_id
_entity_poly.type
_entity_poly.pdbx_seq_one_letter_code
_entity_poly.pdbx_strand_id
1 'polypeptide(L)'
;MQPTNRPPNCEFQSPRDFESPWLLGENSWDFIHLQMGCGSVSNWPNLYSKVFAHLKPGTGYFEQVEIDFEPFTVNGMPNEHLSEWYRQLKAATDKAMRPIAFNRSMKHTLKEAGFVDVRQHVEGLPLNEWPEDPSDKLVGKWYNLAFSESALTLLQGPLTRISGMSLDRIQDLADQAITQAYDKNVQAWNHLQVYTARKPR
;
A
#
# COMPACT_ATOMS: atom_id res chain seq x y z
N MET A 1 -12.92 -14.55 6.43
CA MET A 1 -13.23 -15.34 7.64
C MET A 1 -12.89 -14.50 8.85
N GLN A 2 -13.79 -14.37 9.82
CA GLN A 2 -13.55 -13.65 11.07
C GLN A 2 -12.80 -14.58 12.05
N PRO A 3 -11.75 -14.12 12.78
CA PRO A 3 -11.06 -14.95 13.76
C PRO A 3 -12.00 -15.37 14.89
N THR A 4 -11.96 -16.65 15.28
CA THR A 4 -12.76 -17.17 16.40
C THR A 4 -12.31 -16.63 17.75
N ASN A 5 -11.04 -16.20 17.88
CA ASN A 5 -10.47 -15.66 19.11
C ASN A 5 -10.22 -14.15 19.00
N ARG A 6 -11.30 -13.36 19.04
CA ARG A 6 -11.21 -11.89 18.93
C ARG A 6 -10.93 -11.22 20.28
N PRO A 7 -10.10 -10.17 20.33
CA PRO A 7 -10.00 -9.33 21.51
C PRO A 7 -11.38 -8.77 21.89
N PRO A 8 -11.70 -8.64 23.19
CA PRO A 8 -13.03 -8.21 23.64
C PRO A 8 -13.36 -6.76 23.25
N ASN A 9 -12.33 -5.96 22.98
CA ASN A 9 -12.44 -4.57 22.54
C ASN A 9 -12.38 -4.40 21.01
N CYS A 10 -12.52 -5.48 20.23
CA CYS A 10 -12.50 -5.44 18.77
C CYS A 10 -13.82 -5.94 18.16
N GLU A 11 -14.41 -5.07 17.34
CA GLU A 11 -15.54 -5.40 16.48
C GLU A 11 -15.06 -5.49 15.03
N PHE A 12 -15.44 -6.57 14.35
CA PHE A 12 -15.09 -6.80 12.95
C PHE A 12 -16.37 -6.73 12.13
N GLN A 13 -16.36 -5.92 11.07
CA GLN A 13 -17.50 -5.75 10.18
C GLN A 13 -17.07 -6.18 8.76
N SER A 14 -17.61 -7.30 8.28
CA SER A 14 -17.31 -7.87 6.96
C SER A 14 -18.53 -8.62 6.40
N PRO A 15 -18.82 -8.56 5.09
CA PRO A 15 -18.17 -7.71 4.10
C PRO A 15 -18.59 -6.24 4.28
N ARG A 16 -17.65 -5.32 4.15
CA ARG A 16 -17.91 -3.88 4.16
C ARG A 16 -17.05 -3.23 3.09
N ASP A 17 -17.70 -2.54 2.16
CA ASP A 17 -17.01 -1.63 1.27
C ASP A 17 -16.76 -0.31 2.02
N PHE A 18 -15.49 0.00 2.24
CA PHE A 18 -15.10 1.23 2.94
C PHE A 18 -15.24 2.48 2.06
N GLU A 19 -15.46 2.35 0.74
CA GLU A 19 -15.79 3.47 -0.14
C GLU A 19 -17.29 3.83 -0.14
N SER A 20 -18.15 2.94 0.32
CA SER A 20 -19.58 3.21 0.55
C SER A 20 -19.82 4.22 1.70
N PRO A 21 -21.04 4.77 1.84
CA PRO A 21 -21.39 5.67 2.94
C PRO A 21 -21.14 5.04 4.32
N TRP A 22 -20.62 5.82 5.26
CA TRP A 22 -20.31 5.35 6.61
C TRP A 22 -21.45 5.72 7.57
N LEU A 23 -22.05 4.70 8.18
CA LEU A 23 -23.02 4.84 9.28
C LEU A 23 -22.34 4.57 10.63
N LEU A 24 -21.16 5.17 10.83
CA LEU A 24 -20.29 4.93 12.00
C LEU A 24 -20.29 6.10 12.99
N GLY A 25 -21.07 7.14 12.73
CA GLY A 25 -21.11 8.36 13.53
C GLY A 25 -20.03 9.36 13.15
N GLU A 26 -20.46 10.55 12.73
CA GLU A 26 -19.56 11.67 12.49
C GLU A 26 -18.98 12.20 13.82
N ASN A 27 -17.80 12.82 13.77
CA ASN A 27 -17.14 13.41 14.93
C ASN A 27 -16.98 12.47 16.14
N SER A 28 -16.89 11.16 15.92
CA SER A 28 -16.98 10.15 16.97
C SER A 28 -15.69 9.34 17.17
N TRP A 29 -14.77 9.40 16.21
CA TRP A 29 -13.57 8.56 16.19
C TRP A 29 -12.32 9.34 16.58
N ASP A 30 -11.57 8.84 17.56
CA ASP A 30 -10.28 9.43 17.97
C ASP A 30 -9.17 9.16 16.95
N PHE A 31 -9.24 8.00 16.29
CA PHE A 31 -8.23 7.55 15.36
C PHE A 31 -8.85 6.71 14.26
N ILE A 32 -8.40 6.94 13.02
CA ILE A 32 -8.69 6.09 11.88
C ILE A 32 -7.36 5.72 11.23
N HIS A 33 -7.19 4.43 10.91
CA HIS A 33 -6.01 3.91 10.25
C HIS A 33 -6.38 3.25 8.94
N LEU A 34 -5.62 3.54 7.89
CA LEU A 34 -5.71 2.87 6.59
C LEU A 34 -4.33 2.35 6.21
N GLN A 35 -4.24 1.07 5.87
CA GLN A 35 -2.99 0.45 5.40
C GLN A 35 -3.24 -0.28 4.10
N MET A 36 -2.31 -0.10 3.15
CA MET A 36 -2.33 -0.70 1.81
C MET A 36 -3.64 -0.40 1.05
N GLY A 37 -4.05 0.87 1.05
CA GLY A 37 -5.24 1.32 0.31
C GLY A 37 -5.00 1.45 -1.20
N CYS A 38 -3.76 1.70 -1.64
CA CYS A 38 -3.42 1.75 -3.07
C CYS A 38 -3.84 0.46 -3.79
N GLY A 39 -4.43 0.59 -4.99
CA GLY A 39 -4.99 -0.54 -5.74
C GLY A 39 -6.43 -0.92 -5.35
N SER A 40 -6.93 -0.38 -4.22
CA SER A 40 -8.28 -0.65 -3.73
C SER A 40 -9.19 0.57 -3.68
N VAL A 41 -8.66 1.81 -3.72
CA VAL A 41 -9.44 3.05 -3.70
C VAL A 41 -9.60 3.64 -5.09
N SER A 42 -10.82 4.02 -5.45
CA SER A 42 -11.16 4.67 -6.71
C SER A 42 -11.20 6.19 -6.62
N ASN A 43 -11.51 6.75 -5.44
CA ASN A 43 -11.58 8.19 -5.22
C ASN A 43 -11.03 8.59 -3.83
N TRP A 44 -9.74 8.96 -3.82
CA TRP A 44 -9.04 9.42 -2.62
C TRP A 44 -9.63 10.69 -1.99
N PRO A 45 -9.94 11.78 -2.73
CA PRO A 45 -10.61 12.95 -2.15
C PRO A 45 -11.90 12.62 -1.40
N ASN A 46 -12.74 11.74 -1.97
CA ASN A 46 -13.97 11.30 -1.32
C ASN A 46 -13.68 10.49 -0.05
N LEU A 47 -12.74 9.56 -0.10
CA LEU A 47 -12.36 8.78 1.08
C LEU A 47 -11.82 9.66 2.21
N TYR A 48 -10.93 10.60 1.90
CA TYR A 48 -10.39 11.53 2.89
C TYR A 48 -11.45 12.45 3.48
N SER A 49 -12.41 12.93 2.68
CA SER A 49 -13.53 13.71 3.18
C SER A 49 -14.38 12.91 4.17
N LYS A 50 -14.61 11.62 3.91
CA LYS A 50 -15.34 10.74 4.85
C LYS A 50 -14.56 10.49 6.12
N VAL A 51 -13.26 10.18 6.03
CA VAL A 51 -12.38 10.02 7.20
C VAL A 51 -12.43 11.30 8.03
N PHE A 52 -12.27 12.46 7.39
CA PHE A 52 -12.32 13.76 8.05
C PHE A 52 -13.65 13.98 8.78
N ALA A 53 -14.80 13.70 8.15
CA ALA A 53 -16.11 13.85 8.78
C ALA A 53 -16.27 12.99 10.06
N HIS A 54 -15.67 11.79 10.07
CA HIS A 54 -15.83 10.83 11.16
C HIS A 54 -14.89 11.05 12.34
N LEU A 55 -13.74 11.69 12.13
CA LEU A 55 -12.82 12.02 13.21
C LEU A 55 -13.37 13.09 14.14
N LYS A 56 -13.07 12.97 15.45
CA LYS A 56 -13.36 14.00 16.44
C LYS A 56 -12.62 15.31 16.11
N PRO A 57 -13.30 16.47 16.14
CA PRO A 57 -12.63 17.76 15.97
C PRO A 57 -11.58 18.00 17.07
N GLY A 58 -10.45 18.58 16.69
CA GLY A 58 -9.36 18.96 17.59
C GLY A 58 -8.43 17.82 17.99
N THR A 59 -8.95 16.63 18.33
CA THR A 59 -8.17 15.50 18.84
C THR A 59 -8.04 14.32 17.88
N GLY A 60 -8.88 14.25 16.84
CA GLY A 60 -8.91 13.12 15.91
C GLY A 60 -7.71 13.08 14.96
N TYR A 61 -7.13 11.89 14.78
CA TYR A 61 -6.02 11.66 13.86
C TYR A 61 -6.34 10.59 12.81
N PHE A 62 -5.79 10.80 11.61
CA PHE A 62 -5.72 9.82 10.55
C PHE A 62 -4.27 9.38 10.37
N GLU A 63 -4.05 8.07 10.28
CA GLU A 63 -2.80 7.49 9.83
C GLU A 63 -3.03 6.68 8.54
N GLN A 64 -2.16 6.89 7.56
CA GLN A 64 -2.16 6.11 6.34
C GLN A 64 -0.79 5.52 6.07
N VAL A 65 -0.73 4.23 5.77
CA VAL A 65 0.50 3.50 5.47
C VAL A 65 0.39 2.84 4.09
N GLU A 66 1.27 3.22 3.18
CA GLU A 66 1.31 2.67 1.81
C GLU A 66 2.72 2.20 1.46
N ILE A 67 2.82 1.26 0.53
CA ILE A 67 4.09 0.90 -0.10
C ILE A 67 4.07 1.42 -1.54
N ASP A 68 5.08 2.20 -1.89
CA ASP A 68 5.39 2.52 -3.29
C ASP A 68 6.14 1.34 -3.89
N PHE A 69 5.41 0.48 -4.60
CA PHE A 69 5.93 -0.74 -5.22
C PHE A 69 6.84 -0.49 -6.42
N GLU A 70 7.00 0.75 -6.87
CA GLU A 70 7.96 1.07 -7.93
C GLU A 70 9.38 0.72 -7.44
N PRO A 71 10.09 -0.21 -8.09
CA PRO A 71 11.41 -0.62 -7.64
C PRO A 71 12.44 0.45 -7.98
N PHE A 72 13.18 0.91 -6.97
CA PHE A 72 14.34 1.77 -7.13
C PHE A 72 15.60 0.95 -6.96
N THR A 73 16.63 1.22 -7.75
CA THR A 73 17.93 0.54 -7.65
C THR A 73 19.06 1.52 -7.43
N VAL A 74 20.01 1.13 -6.58
CA VAL A 74 21.30 1.83 -6.47
C VAL A 74 22.00 1.81 -7.83
N ASN A 75 22.56 2.94 -8.26
CA ASN A 75 23.41 3.06 -9.45
C ASN A 75 22.83 2.52 -10.77
N GLY A 76 21.49 2.41 -10.89
CA GLY A 76 20.84 1.90 -12.11
C GLY A 76 21.11 0.42 -12.39
N MET A 77 21.34 -0.39 -11.35
CA MET A 77 21.49 -1.84 -11.49
C MET A 77 20.28 -2.47 -12.21
N PRO A 78 20.47 -3.52 -13.02
CA PRO A 78 19.37 -4.18 -13.70
C PRO A 78 18.32 -4.71 -12.71
N ASN A 79 17.07 -4.29 -12.90
CA ASN A 79 15.90 -4.75 -12.15
C ASN A 79 14.74 -5.13 -13.08
N GLU A 80 15.06 -5.67 -14.26
CA GLU A 80 14.11 -5.85 -15.35
C GLU A 80 12.85 -6.64 -14.96
N HIS A 81 12.98 -7.70 -14.16
CA HIS A 81 11.86 -8.55 -13.76
C HIS A 81 10.99 -7.88 -12.69
N LEU A 82 11.58 -7.19 -11.71
CA LEU A 82 10.88 -6.38 -10.72
C LEU A 82 10.13 -5.22 -11.38
N SER A 83 10.81 -4.52 -12.30
CA SER A 83 10.23 -3.43 -13.09
C SER A 83 9.11 -3.93 -13.98
N GLU A 84 9.26 -5.10 -14.60
CA GLU A 84 8.21 -5.69 -15.43
C GLU A 84 6.99 -6.07 -14.60
N TRP A 85 7.21 -6.73 -13.47
CA TRP A 85 6.17 -7.10 -12.52
C TRP A 85 5.36 -5.87 -12.09
N TYR A 86 6.04 -4.80 -11.67
CA TYR A 86 5.39 -3.56 -11.27
C TYR A 86 4.66 -2.90 -12.44
N ARG A 87 5.27 -2.84 -13.63
CA ARG A 87 4.69 -2.22 -14.82
C ARG A 87 3.38 -2.89 -15.23
N GLN A 88 3.35 -4.23 -15.25
CA GLN A 88 2.15 -4.99 -15.59
C GLN A 88 1.03 -4.76 -14.56
N LEU A 89 1.37 -4.82 -13.28
CA LEU A 89 0.43 -4.58 -12.17
C LEU A 89 -0.14 -3.15 -12.22
N LYS A 90 0.73 -2.16 -12.41
CA LYS A 90 0.37 -0.74 -12.53
C LYS A 90 -0.58 -0.51 -13.71
N ALA A 91 -0.26 -1.04 -14.89
CA ALA A 91 -1.09 -0.85 -16.07
C ALA A 91 -2.49 -1.46 -15.90
N ALA A 92 -2.60 -2.67 -15.34
CA ALA A 92 -3.88 -3.33 -15.14
C ALA A 92 -4.75 -2.64 -14.07
N THR A 93 -4.15 -2.19 -12.98
CA THR A 93 -4.87 -1.50 -11.89
C THR A 93 -5.30 -0.08 -12.27
N ASP A 94 -4.50 0.63 -13.08
CA ASP A 94 -4.88 1.90 -13.68
C ASP A 94 -6.10 1.75 -14.61
N LYS A 95 -6.07 0.76 -15.51
CA LYS A 95 -7.22 0.43 -16.39
C LYS A 95 -8.47 0.01 -15.62
N ALA A 96 -8.31 -0.52 -14.41
CA ALA A 96 -9.41 -0.85 -13.50
C ALA A 96 -9.94 0.35 -12.70
N MET A 97 -9.43 1.56 -12.93
CA MET A 97 -9.77 2.80 -12.22
C MET A 97 -9.49 2.73 -10.71
N ARG A 98 -8.54 1.89 -10.31
CA ARG A 98 -8.10 1.68 -8.93
C ARG A 98 -6.58 1.55 -8.92
N PRO A 99 -5.84 2.64 -9.17
CA PRO A 99 -4.40 2.57 -9.39
C PRO A 99 -3.67 2.09 -8.14
N ILE A 100 -2.75 1.15 -8.31
CA ILE A 100 -1.82 0.72 -7.25
C ILE A 100 -0.59 1.61 -7.15
N ALA A 101 -0.30 2.38 -8.20
CA ALA A 101 0.80 3.32 -8.21
C ALA A 101 0.62 4.36 -7.10
N PHE A 102 1.68 4.59 -6.34
CA PHE A 102 1.66 5.54 -5.24
C PHE A 102 1.39 6.96 -5.76
N ASN A 103 0.45 7.67 -5.12
CA ASN A 103 0.12 9.02 -5.50
C ASN A 103 0.91 10.05 -4.68
N ARG A 104 1.88 10.71 -5.33
CA ARG A 104 2.70 11.77 -4.71
C ARG A 104 1.91 13.01 -4.28
N SER A 105 0.67 13.19 -4.74
CA SER A 105 -0.20 14.29 -4.31
C SER A 105 -0.98 14.02 -3.02
N MET A 106 -0.88 12.84 -2.41
CA MET A 106 -1.62 12.47 -1.19
C MET A 106 -1.56 13.51 -0.08
N LYS A 107 -0.37 14.06 0.20
CA LYS A 107 -0.19 15.12 1.20
C LYS A 107 -1.03 16.36 0.89
N HIS A 108 -1.13 16.72 -0.38
CA HIS A 108 -1.93 17.86 -0.83
C HIS A 108 -3.42 17.55 -0.70
N THR A 109 -3.88 16.40 -1.16
CA THR A 109 -5.28 15.98 -1.09
C THR A 109 -5.78 15.86 0.35
N LEU A 110 -4.93 15.43 1.30
CA LEU A 110 -5.25 15.45 2.74
C LEU A 110 -5.50 16.88 3.23
N LYS A 111 -4.68 17.85 2.82
CA LYS A 111 -4.87 19.27 3.19
C LYS A 111 -6.13 19.85 2.57
N GLU A 112 -6.42 19.52 1.31
CA GLU A 112 -7.66 19.95 0.63
C GLU A 112 -8.91 19.41 1.33
N ALA A 113 -8.85 18.20 1.88
CA ALA A 113 -9.92 17.62 2.70
C ALA A 113 -10.09 18.30 4.08
N GLY A 114 -9.22 19.25 4.44
CA GLY A 114 -9.31 20.04 5.67
C GLY A 114 -8.38 19.60 6.80
N PHE A 115 -7.55 18.57 6.60
CA PHE A 115 -6.61 18.13 7.62
C PHE A 115 -5.49 19.16 7.85
N VAL A 116 -5.05 19.24 9.11
CA VAL A 116 -3.90 20.05 9.56
C VAL A 116 -2.78 19.14 10.08
N ASP A 117 -1.60 19.71 10.33
CA ASP A 117 -0.42 18.99 10.81
C ASP A 117 -0.02 17.77 9.96
N VAL A 118 -0.27 17.84 8.64
CA VAL A 118 -0.02 16.71 7.73
C VAL A 118 1.49 16.45 7.61
N ARG A 119 1.94 15.32 8.16
CA ARG A 119 3.31 14.82 8.11
C ARG A 119 3.41 13.63 7.17
N GLN A 120 4.57 13.50 6.54
CA GLN A 120 4.94 12.34 5.73
C GLN A 120 6.29 11.86 6.24
N HIS A 121 6.36 10.57 6.54
CA HIS A 121 7.60 9.86 6.82
C HIS A 121 7.78 8.81 5.73
N VAL A 122 9.01 8.72 5.22
CA VAL A 122 9.38 7.82 4.13
C VAL A 122 10.50 6.94 4.62
N GLU A 123 10.30 5.63 4.54
CA GLU A 123 11.29 4.64 4.95
C GLU A 123 11.64 3.75 3.77
N GLY A 124 12.92 3.43 3.60
CA GLY A 124 13.38 2.50 2.58
C GLY A 124 13.04 1.07 2.97
N LEU A 125 12.55 0.29 2.01
CA LEU A 125 12.29 -1.15 2.16
C LEU A 125 13.22 -1.92 1.21
N PRO A 126 14.42 -2.34 1.66
CA PRO A 126 15.32 -3.15 0.86
C PRO A 126 14.62 -4.44 0.42
N LEU A 127 14.73 -4.81 -0.85
CA LEU A 127 14.10 -6.04 -1.36
C LEU A 127 14.89 -7.30 -0.99
N ASN A 128 16.09 -7.18 -0.43
CA ASN A 128 16.83 -8.26 0.20
C ASN A 128 17.86 -7.71 1.20
N GLU A 129 18.68 -8.59 1.76
CA GLU A 129 19.67 -8.32 2.81
C GLU A 129 20.98 -7.68 2.30
N TRP A 130 20.98 -7.00 1.15
CA TRP A 130 22.15 -6.30 0.61
C TRP A 130 22.66 -5.11 1.46
N PRO A 131 21.85 -4.38 2.25
CA PRO A 131 22.37 -3.29 3.09
C PRO A 131 23.41 -3.79 4.09
N GLU A 132 24.34 -2.94 4.51
CA GLU A 132 25.35 -3.33 5.51
C GLU A 132 24.81 -3.34 6.94
N ASP A 133 23.92 -2.40 7.25
CA ASP A 133 23.35 -2.20 8.58
C ASP A 133 22.52 -3.41 9.04
N PRO A 134 22.73 -3.93 10.28
CA PRO A 134 21.99 -5.08 10.78
C PRO A 134 20.47 -4.90 10.86
N SER A 135 19.99 -3.69 11.15
CA SER A 135 18.56 -3.37 11.19
C SER A 135 17.97 -3.41 9.78
N ASP A 136 18.64 -2.77 8.82
CA ASP A 136 18.18 -2.75 7.43
C ASP A 136 18.20 -4.13 6.78
N LYS A 137 19.18 -4.98 7.14
CA LYS A 137 19.19 -6.40 6.75
C LYS A 137 17.94 -7.13 7.25
N LEU A 138 17.55 -6.89 8.49
CA LEU A 138 16.38 -7.52 9.09
C LEU A 138 15.09 -7.04 8.41
N VAL A 139 14.99 -5.74 8.12
CA VAL A 139 13.88 -5.18 7.31
C VAL A 139 13.85 -5.85 5.95
N GLY A 140 14.99 -5.93 5.26
CA GLY A 140 15.08 -6.52 3.93
C GLY A 140 14.67 -7.99 3.90
N LYS A 141 15.05 -8.76 4.92
CA LYS A 141 14.62 -10.16 5.07
C LYS A 141 13.11 -10.30 5.18
N TRP A 142 12.48 -9.54 6.09
CA TRP A 142 11.04 -9.64 6.32
C TRP A 142 10.21 -9.07 5.18
N TYR A 143 10.67 -7.96 4.60
CA TYR A 143 10.01 -7.37 3.44
C TYR A 143 10.12 -8.27 2.20
N ASN A 144 11.27 -8.89 1.96
CA ASN A 144 11.43 -9.85 0.88
C ASN A 144 10.46 -11.03 1.00
N LEU A 145 10.28 -11.58 2.22
CA LEU A 145 9.29 -12.64 2.46
C LEU A 145 7.88 -12.15 2.13
N ALA A 146 7.50 -10.97 2.63
CA ALA A 146 6.18 -10.39 2.38
C ALA A 146 5.94 -10.13 0.87
N PHE A 147 6.94 -9.60 0.17
CA PHE A 147 6.90 -9.43 -1.28
C PHE A 147 6.72 -10.78 -1.98
N SER A 148 7.50 -11.79 -1.62
CA SER A 148 7.47 -13.10 -2.29
C SER A 148 6.14 -13.82 -2.11
N GLU A 149 5.54 -13.74 -0.93
CA GLU A 149 4.22 -14.32 -0.65
C GLU A 149 3.07 -13.56 -1.35
N SER A 150 3.28 -12.29 -1.71
CA SER A 150 2.25 -11.45 -2.34
C SER A 150 2.44 -11.25 -3.86
N ALA A 151 3.63 -11.49 -4.39
CA ALA A 151 3.98 -11.17 -5.78
C ALA A 151 3.02 -11.81 -6.80
N LEU A 152 2.66 -13.07 -6.61
CA LEU A 152 1.69 -13.75 -7.48
C LEU A 152 0.26 -13.22 -7.27
N THR A 153 -0.18 -13.13 -6.02
CA THR A 153 -1.58 -12.82 -5.68
C THR A 153 -1.98 -11.41 -6.08
N LEU A 154 -1.04 -10.46 -6.01
CA LEU A 154 -1.23 -9.09 -6.49
C LEU A 154 -1.46 -9.04 -8.00
N LEU A 155 -0.81 -9.91 -8.80
CA LEU A 155 -0.99 -9.95 -10.24
C LEU A 155 -2.27 -10.68 -10.69
N GLN A 156 -2.66 -11.75 -9.99
CA GLN A 156 -3.70 -12.68 -10.46
C GLN A 156 -5.01 -11.99 -10.83
N GLY A 157 -5.60 -11.24 -9.91
CA GLY A 157 -6.89 -10.57 -10.14
C GLY A 157 -6.82 -9.54 -11.28
N PRO A 158 -5.91 -8.54 -11.21
CA PRO A 158 -5.75 -7.53 -12.25
C PRO A 158 -5.41 -8.13 -13.62
N LEU A 159 -4.40 -8.99 -13.72
CA LEU A 159 -3.91 -9.46 -15.02
C LEU A 159 -4.84 -10.46 -15.71
N THR A 160 -5.54 -11.32 -14.96
CA THR A 160 -6.53 -12.22 -15.57
C THR A 160 -7.76 -11.43 -16.05
N ARG A 161 -8.35 -10.60 -15.19
CA ARG A 161 -9.66 -9.98 -15.45
C ARG A 161 -9.57 -8.77 -16.36
N ILE A 162 -8.48 -8.01 -16.30
CA ILE A 162 -8.35 -6.71 -16.99
C ILE A 162 -7.48 -6.82 -18.25
N SER A 163 -6.44 -7.64 -18.19
CA SER A 163 -5.47 -7.83 -19.29
C SER A 163 -5.69 -9.12 -20.06
N GLY A 164 -6.51 -10.07 -19.56
CA GLY A 164 -6.75 -11.36 -20.22
C GLY A 164 -5.53 -12.30 -20.24
N MET A 165 -4.55 -12.06 -19.36
CA MET A 165 -3.32 -12.85 -19.31
C MET A 165 -3.59 -14.26 -18.75
N SER A 166 -2.94 -15.27 -19.32
CA SER A 166 -3.04 -16.65 -18.82
C SER A 166 -2.39 -16.80 -17.44
N LEU A 167 -2.91 -17.71 -16.62
CA LEU A 167 -2.37 -17.98 -15.28
C LEU A 167 -0.89 -18.41 -15.34
N ASP A 168 -0.50 -19.21 -16.33
CA ASP A 168 0.89 -19.64 -16.50
C ASP A 168 1.84 -18.46 -16.73
N ARG A 169 1.42 -17.47 -17.53
CA ARG A 169 2.23 -16.28 -17.78
C ARG A 169 2.29 -15.37 -16.56
N ILE A 170 1.21 -15.30 -15.78
CA ILE A 170 1.18 -14.56 -14.52
C ILE A 170 2.13 -15.20 -13.50
N GLN A 171 2.13 -16.53 -13.43
CA GLN A 171 3.04 -17.30 -12.58
C GLN A 171 4.50 -17.03 -12.95
N ASP A 172 4.83 -17.14 -14.23
CA ASP A 172 6.18 -16.87 -14.75
C ASP A 172 6.66 -15.44 -14.44
N LEU A 173 5.79 -14.43 -14.58
CA LEU A 173 6.09 -13.04 -14.19
C LEU A 173 6.39 -12.92 -12.68
N ALA A 174 5.62 -13.59 -11.83
CA ALA A 174 5.83 -13.57 -10.39
C ALA A 174 7.14 -14.28 -10.01
N ASP A 175 7.39 -15.47 -10.56
CA ASP A 175 8.57 -16.28 -10.23
C ASP A 175 9.88 -15.57 -10.64
N GLN A 176 9.90 -14.90 -11.79
CA GLN A 176 11.03 -14.09 -12.23
C GLN A 176 11.29 -12.91 -11.30
N ALA A 177 10.23 -12.19 -10.88
CA ALA A 177 10.36 -11.07 -9.96
C ALA A 177 10.81 -11.52 -8.56
N ILE A 178 10.29 -12.63 -8.06
CA ILE A 178 10.70 -13.25 -6.80
C ILE A 178 12.18 -13.64 -6.86
N THR A 179 12.58 -14.33 -7.92
CA THR A 179 13.98 -14.73 -8.12
C THR A 179 14.91 -13.51 -8.10
N GLN A 180 14.53 -12.44 -8.81
CA GLN A 180 15.32 -11.20 -8.82
C GLN A 180 15.31 -10.48 -7.47
N ALA A 181 14.20 -10.51 -6.71
CA ALA A 181 14.15 -9.93 -5.37
C ALA A 181 15.15 -10.59 -4.42
N TYR A 182 15.39 -11.90 -4.54
CA TYR A 182 16.37 -12.65 -3.74
C TYR A 182 17.83 -12.46 -4.18
N ASP A 183 18.08 -11.91 -5.38
CA ASP A 183 19.45 -11.70 -5.86
C ASP A 183 20.11 -10.52 -5.11
N LYS A 184 21.10 -10.82 -4.27
CA LYS A 184 21.85 -9.80 -3.50
C LYS A 184 22.71 -8.89 -4.40
N ASN A 185 22.91 -9.26 -5.67
CA ASN A 185 23.49 -8.37 -6.67
C ASN A 185 22.47 -7.37 -7.21
N VAL A 186 21.19 -7.47 -6.86
CA VAL A 186 20.17 -6.47 -7.18
C VAL A 186 19.90 -5.66 -5.92
N GLN A 187 20.57 -4.51 -5.82
CA GLN A 187 20.39 -3.57 -4.71
C GLN A 187 19.16 -2.70 -4.93
N ALA A 188 17.99 -3.34 -4.85
CA ALA A 188 16.70 -2.68 -5.03
C ALA A 188 16.01 -2.40 -3.70
N TRP A 189 15.18 -1.36 -3.69
CA TRP A 189 14.26 -1.04 -2.60
C TRP A 189 12.93 -0.50 -3.11
N ASN A 190 11.91 -0.65 -2.27
CA ASN A 190 10.67 0.12 -2.36
C ASN A 190 10.66 1.19 -1.25
N HIS A 191 9.60 2.01 -1.20
CA HIS A 191 9.45 2.99 -0.12
C HIS A 191 8.16 2.76 0.65
N LEU A 192 8.25 2.66 1.98
CA LEU A 192 7.12 2.79 2.88
C LEU A 192 6.77 4.27 3.04
N GLN A 193 5.51 4.61 2.86
CA GLN A 193 4.97 5.96 2.93
C GLN A 193 3.99 6.03 4.10
N VAL A 194 4.37 6.73 5.16
CA VAL A 194 3.54 6.91 6.36
C VAL A 194 3.08 8.35 6.45
N TYR A 195 1.77 8.56 6.40
CA TYR A 195 1.13 9.85 6.58
C TYR A 195 0.43 9.90 7.93
N THR A 196 0.59 11.02 8.63
CA THR A 196 -0.26 11.36 9.78
C THR A 196 -0.88 12.73 9.56
N ALA A 197 -2.16 12.87 9.91
CA ALA A 197 -2.94 14.06 9.66
C ALA A 197 -3.97 14.26 10.77
N ARG A 198 -4.14 15.49 11.27
CA ARG A 198 -5.05 15.81 12.38
C ARG A 198 -6.27 16.57 11.88
N LYS A 199 -7.45 16.29 12.44
CA LYS A 199 -8.63 17.14 12.26
C LYS A 199 -8.54 18.39 13.15
N PRO A 200 -8.70 19.61 12.60
CA PRO A 200 -8.74 20.84 13.41
C PRO A 200 -9.97 20.88 14.32
N ARG A 201 -10.02 21.87 15.23
CA ARG A 201 -11.18 22.10 16.11
C ARG A 201 -12.42 22.51 15.32
#